data_AF-A4TXC8-F1
#
_entry.id   AF-A4TXC8-F1
#
_cell.length_a   1.000
_cell.length_b   1.000
_cell.length_c   1.000
_cell.angle_alpha   90.00
_cell.angle_beta   90.00
_cell.angle_gamma   90.00
#
_symmetry.space_group_name_H-M   'P 1'
#
loop_
_entity.id
_entity.type
_entity.pdbx_description
1 polymer ?
#
loop_
_entity_poly.entity_id
_entity_poly.type
_entity_poly.pdbx_seq_one_letter_code
_entity_poly.pdbx_strand_id
1 'polypeptide(L)' 'MRFDAVDENLMLVSRPGIFAAGEMLDWEAPTGGYLLTACFATGHAAGQAAGRWLRA' A
#
# COMPACT_ATOMS: atom_id res chain seq x y z
N MET A 1 -3.20 6.63 -6.86
CA MET A 1 -2.29 5.87 -7.75
C MET A 1 -2.99 4.60 -8.21
N ARG A 2 -3.08 4.32 -9.51
CA ARG A 2 -3.77 3.10 -9.97
C ARG A 2 -3.16 1.83 -9.39
N PHE A 3 -4.00 0.83 -9.13
CA PHE A 3 -3.56 -0.43 -8.53
C PHE A 3 -2.53 -1.20 -9.36
N ASP A 4 -2.53 -1.01 -10.68
CA ASP A 4 -1.55 -1.62 -11.59
C ASP A 4 -0.14 -0.99 -11.49
N ALA A 5 0.00 0.15 -10.79
CA ALA A 5 1.29 0.79 -10.55
C ALA A 5 2.05 0.17 -9.36
N VAL A 6 1.38 -0.66 -8.56
CA VAL A 6 1.99 -1.43 -7.47
C VAL A 6 1.85 -2.93 -7.69
N ASP A 7 2.77 -3.71 -7.14
CA ASP A 7 2.68 -5.16 -7.10
C ASP A 7 1.82 -5.66 -5.92
N GLU A 8 1.74 -6.99 -5.72
CA GLU A 8 0.99 -7.61 -4.63
C GLU A 8 1.49 -7.25 -3.23
N ASN A 9 2.71 -6.71 -3.12
CA ASN A 9 3.32 -6.25 -1.87
C ASN A 9 3.14 -4.74 -1.65
N LEU A 10 2.37 -4.07 -2.52
CA LEU A 10 2.19 -2.62 -2.54
C LEU A 10 3.49 -1.84 -2.88
N MET A 11 4.47 -2.50 -3.50
CA MET A 11 5.69 -1.87 -3.97
C MET A 11 5.48 -1.28 -5.36
N LEU A 12 6.01 -0.10 -5.62
CA LEU A 12 5.98 0.52 -6.94
C LEU A 12 6.70 -0.34 -7.97
N VAL A 13 5.98 -0.76 -9.01
CA VAL A 13 6.56 -1.51 -10.13
C VAL A 13 7.66 -0.70 -10.83
N SER A 14 7.45 0.61 -10.96
CA SER A 14 8.40 1.52 -11.62
C SER A 14 9.61 1.91 -10.76
N ARG A 15 9.54 1.70 -9.44
CA ARG A 15 10.57 2.14 -8.48
C ARG A 15 10.69 1.15 -7.31
N PRO A 16 11.43 0.04 -7.48
CA PRO A 16 11.63 -0.96 -6.43
C PRO A 16 12.17 -0.34 -5.14
N GLY A 17 11.65 -0.81 -3.99
CA GLY A 17 11.97 -0.28 -2.66
C GLY A 17 11.10 0.90 -2.20
N ILE A 18 10.21 1.42 -3.06
CA ILE A 18 9.20 2.42 -2.68
C ILE A 18 7.84 1.73 -2.57
N PHE A 19 7.14 1.93 -1.45
CA PHE A 19 5.85 1.31 -1.17
C PHE A 19 4.76 2.38 -1.01
N ALA A 20 3.54 2.04 -1.41
CA ALA A 20 2.35 2.90 -1.25
C ALA A 20 1.30 2.19 -0.38
N ALA A 21 0.48 2.97 0.32
CA ALA A 21 -0.57 2.46 1.21
C ALA A 21 -1.67 3.51 1.39
N GLY A 22 -2.82 3.07 1.86
CA GLY A 22 -3.96 3.91 2.17
C GLY A 22 -4.48 4.69 0.98
N GLU A 23 -4.79 5.96 1.21
CA GLU A 23 -5.35 6.89 0.22
C GLU A 23 -4.40 7.21 -0.94
N MET A 24 -3.10 6.87 -0.85
CA MET A 24 -2.20 7.01 -2.01
C MET A 24 -2.63 6.11 -3.18
N LEU A 25 -3.36 5.02 -2.91
CA LEU A 25 -3.95 4.12 -3.90
C LEU A 25 -5.25 4.75 -4.46
N ASP A 26 -5.51 4.58 -5.75
CA ASP A 26 -6.66 5.17 -6.48
C ASP A 26 -7.90 4.31 -6.23
N TRP A 27 -8.52 4.52 -5.07
CA TRP A 27 -9.76 3.90 -4.65
C TRP A 27 -10.54 4.86 -3.77
N GLU A 28 -11.85 4.66 -3.68
CA GLU A 28 -12.74 5.51 -2.90
C GLU A 28 -13.36 4.72 -1.75
N ALA A 29 -13.34 5.31 -0.56
CA ALA A 29 -13.89 4.74 0.65
C ALA A 29 -15.20 5.44 1.02
N PRO A 30 -16.29 4.72 1.36
CA PRO A 30 -17.43 5.35 1.99
C PRO A 30 -17.06 5.90 3.38
N THR A 31 -17.81 6.90 3.86
CA THR A 31 -17.71 7.36 5.25
C THR A 31 -18.09 6.24 6.24
N GLY A 32 -17.72 6.41 7.51
CA GLY A 32 -17.97 5.39 8.56
C GLY A 32 -16.73 4.58 8.93
N GLY A 33 -15.53 5.13 8.69
CA GLY A 33 -14.27 4.55 9.13
C GLY A 33 -13.54 3.69 8.10
N TYR A 34 -14.14 3.40 6.94
CA TYR A 34 -13.54 2.54 5.92
C TYR A 34 -12.18 3.06 5.41
N LEU A 35 -12.05 4.37 5.22
CA LEU A 35 -10.77 4.98 4.84
C LEU A 35 -9.69 4.65 5.88
N LEU A 36 -9.98 4.87 7.16
CA LEU A 36 -9.03 4.60 8.24
C LEU A 36 -8.71 3.11 8.35
N THR A 37 -9.73 2.25 8.28
CA THR A 37 -9.55 0.78 8.29
C THR A 37 -8.62 0.33 7.17
N ALA A 38 -8.84 0.82 5.95
CA ALA A 38 -8.00 0.48 4.81
C ALA A 38 -6.59 1.09 4.92
N CYS A 39 -6.44 2.33 5.38
CA CYS A 39 -5.14 2.94 5.64
C CYS A 39 -4.31 2.13 6.64
N PHE A 40 -4.91 1.66 7.73
CA PHE A 40 -4.21 0.82 8.70
C PHE A 40 -3.89 -0.59 8.14
N ALA A 41 -4.83 -1.22 7.45
CA ALA A 41 -4.62 -2.55 6.88
C ALA A 41 -3.50 -2.55 5.81
N THR A 42 -3.57 -1.62 4.86
CA THR A 42 -2.57 -1.48 3.80
C THR A 42 -1.24 -0.96 4.31
N GLY A 43 -1.24 -0.05 5.29
CA GLY A 43 0.00 0.41 5.95
C GLY A 43 0.72 -0.73 6.67
N HIS A 44 -0.02 -1.60 7.36
CA HIS A 44 0.56 -2.81 7.96
C HIS A 44 1.16 -3.74 6.90
N ALA A 45 0.43 -4.01 5.81
CA ALA A 45 0.90 -4.87 4.73
C ALA A 45 2.17 -4.32 4.05
N ALA A 46 2.16 -3.05 3.65
CA ALA A 46 3.30 -2.37 3.03
C ALA A 46 4.51 -2.32 3.96
N GLY A 47 4.31 -2.06 5.26
CA GLY A 47 5.39 -2.06 6.25
C GLY A 47 6.04 -3.43 6.43
N GLN A 48 5.25 -4.50 6.48
CA GLN A 48 5.76 -5.87 6.53
C GLN A 48 6.52 -6.25 5.25
N ALA A 49 6.00 -5.84 4.08
CA ALA A 49 6.66 -6.05 2.80
C ALA A 49 8.01 -5.31 2.73
N ALA A 50 8.05 -4.04 3.11
CA ALA A 50 9.29 -3.26 3.19
C ALA A 50 10.30 -3.91 4.15
N GLY A 51 9.85 -4.42 5.29
CA GLY A 51 10.69 -5.15 6.23
C GLY A 51 11.28 -6.45 5.66
N ARG A 52 10.52 -7.19 4.84
CA ARG A 52 11.03 -8.37 4.12
C ARG A 52 12.01 -7.96 3.01
N TRP A 53 11.71 -6.91 2.26
CA TRP A 53 12.54 -6.38 1.19
C TRP A 53 13.94 -5.99 1.66
N LEU A 54 14.05 -5.33 2.82
CA LEU A 54 15.34 -4.93 3.40
C LEU A 54 16.20 -6.11 3.90
N ARG A 55 15.62 -7.30 4.04
CA ARG A 55 16.29 -8.51 4.55
C ARG A 55 16.67 -9.51 3.46
N ALA A 56 16.25 -9.27 2.22
CA ALA A 56 16.60 -10.06 1.04
C ALA A 56 17.90 -9.52 0.41
#